data_AF-T1APB9-F1
#
_entry.id   AF-T1APB9-F1
#
_cell.length_a   1.000
_cell.length_b   1.000
_cell.length_c   1.000
_cell.angle_alpha   90.00
_cell.angle_beta   90.00
_cell.angle_gamma   90.00
#
_symmetry.space_group_name_H-M   'P 1'
#
loop_
_entity.id
_entity.type
_entity.pdbx_description
1 polymer ?
#
loop_
_entity_poly.entity_id
_entity_poly.type
_entity_poly.pdbx_seq_one_letter_code
_entity_poly.pdbx_strand_id
1 'polypeptide(L)'
;AVHTQGLSLDVAYVDSWSDVPALADAFAERAAASLATLAQDGFPDPYVLFTAHSLPRKILAEGDPYEKELLDTMEAIRARLPPIRSRLAYQSAGRTADPWLGPPFEQVIEDLGKEGEKAILIVPFGFVSDHLEILYDVDVEAKERAERLGVRLERTPSLNADPKF
;
A
#
# COMPACT_ATOMS: atom_id res chain seq x y z
N ALA A 1 10.14 -33.96 -6.74
CA ALA A 1 10.73 -33.71 -8.06
C ALA A 1 12.26 -33.53 -8.00
N VAL A 2 12.81 -32.73 -7.06
CA VAL A 2 14.29 -32.57 -6.92
C VAL A 2 14.95 -33.78 -6.24
N HIS A 3 14.42 -34.29 -5.13
CA HIS A 3 15.01 -35.44 -4.41
C HIS A 3 15.03 -36.75 -5.22
N THR A 4 14.12 -36.90 -6.19
CA THR A 4 14.00 -38.10 -7.03
C THR A 4 15.13 -38.26 -8.05
N GLN A 5 15.98 -37.25 -8.27
CA GLN A 5 17.14 -37.32 -9.17
C GLN A 5 18.49 -37.44 -8.45
N GLY A 6 18.51 -37.63 -7.12
CA GLY A 6 19.76 -37.73 -6.35
C GLY A 6 20.52 -36.40 -6.21
N LEU A 7 19.90 -35.28 -6.59
CA LEU A 7 20.44 -33.94 -6.41
C LEU A 7 20.02 -33.41 -5.03
N SER A 8 21.01 -32.98 -4.25
CA SER A 8 20.81 -32.24 -3.00
C SER A 8 20.99 -30.76 -3.31
N LEU A 9 19.99 -29.95 -2.96
CA LEU A 9 20.04 -28.49 -3.02
C LEU A 9 20.01 -27.97 -1.58
N ASP A 10 20.96 -27.11 -1.25
CA ASP A 10 20.90 -26.30 -0.05
C ASP A 10 19.95 -25.13 -0.32
N VAL A 11 18.85 -25.05 0.44
CA VAL A 11 17.82 -24.02 0.31
C VAL A 11 17.88 -23.13 1.53
N ALA A 12 18.06 -21.82 1.30
CA ALA A 12 17.89 -20.78 2.30
C ALA A 12 16.63 -19.97 1.97
N TYR A 13 15.82 -19.69 2.98
CA TYR A 13 14.63 -18.87 2.86
C TYR A 13 14.92 -17.43 3.32
N VAL A 14 14.37 -16.46 2.59
CA VAL A 14 14.30 -15.07 3.05
C VAL A 14 12.89 -14.91 3.60
N ASP A 15 12.76 -14.87 4.93
CA ASP A 15 11.46 -14.86 5.60
C ASP A 15 10.75 -13.51 5.43
N SER A 16 11.50 -12.41 5.54
CA SER A 16 11.02 -11.04 5.29
C SER A 16 12.17 -10.13 4.84
N TRP A 17 11.80 -9.01 4.23
CA TRP A 17 12.68 -7.94 3.76
C TRP A 17 12.01 -6.56 3.93
N SER A 18 11.03 -6.46 4.84
CA SER A 18 10.28 -5.23 5.14
C SER A 18 11.17 -4.11 5.73
N ASP A 19 12.26 -4.49 6.40
CA ASP A 19 13.22 -3.56 7.02
C ASP A 19 14.38 -3.15 6.11
N VAL A 20 14.42 -3.65 4.87
CA VAL A 20 15.48 -3.30 3.91
C VAL A 20 15.37 -1.81 3.54
N PRO A 21 16.38 -0.97 3.84
CA PRO A 21 16.27 0.48 3.63
C PRO A 21 15.96 0.89 2.18
N ALA A 22 16.49 0.14 1.21
CA ALA A 22 16.27 0.38 -0.21
C ALA A 22 14.79 0.23 -0.62
N LEU A 23 14.02 -0.61 0.07
CA LEU A 23 12.57 -0.73 -0.16
C LEU A 23 11.86 0.58 0.19
N ALA A 24 12.14 1.11 1.39
CA ALA A 24 11.57 2.36 1.85
C ALA A 24 12.03 3.55 0.98
N ASP A 25 13.28 3.55 0.51
CA ASP A 25 13.78 4.53 -0.46
C ASP A 25 12.97 4.49 -1.76
N ALA A 26 12.72 3.29 -2.31
CA ALA A 26 12.01 3.12 -3.59
C ALA A 26 10.57 3.62 -3.54
N PHE A 27 9.85 3.37 -2.43
CA PHE A 27 8.50 3.89 -2.22
C PHE A 27 8.50 5.39 -1.92
N ALA A 28 9.43 5.88 -1.11
CA ALA A 28 9.52 7.30 -0.78
C ALA A 28 9.81 8.16 -2.02
N GLU A 29 10.68 7.71 -2.94
CA GLU A 29 10.96 8.40 -4.19
C GLU A 29 9.67 8.60 -5.02
N ARG A 30 8.86 7.53 -5.14
CA ARG A 30 7.58 7.57 -5.88
C ARG A 30 6.55 8.45 -5.19
N ALA A 31 6.43 8.34 -3.87
CA ALA A 31 5.52 9.17 -3.08
C ALA A 31 5.89 10.65 -3.19
N ALA A 32 7.17 11.00 -3.06
CA ALA A 32 7.65 12.37 -3.20
C ALA A 32 7.36 12.95 -4.59
N ALA A 33 7.57 12.16 -5.66
CA ALA A 33 7.26 12.58 -7.02
C ALA A 33 5.75 12.82 -7.21
N SER A 34 4.90 11.90 -6.76
CA SER A 34 3.43 12.06 -6.84
C SER A 34 2.91 13.23 -6.02
N LEU A 35 3.45 13.45 -4.81
CA LEU A 35 3.13 14.61 -3.97
C LEU A 35 3.51 15.93 -4.66
N ALA A 36 4.68 15.99 -5.30
CA ALA A 36 5.11 17.17 -6.05
C ALA A 36 4.18 17.47 -7.24
N THR A 37 3.76 16.45 -7.98
CA THR A 37 2.77 16.60 -9.07
C THR A 37 1.44 17.11 -8.53
N LEU A 38 0.90 16.51 -7.47
CA LEU A 38 -0.36 16.96 -6.86
C LEU A 38 -0.27 18.42 -6.36
N ALA A 39 0.87 18.80 -5.78
CA ALA A 39 1.10 20.18 -5.36
C ALA A 39 1.07 21.17 -6.54
N GLN A 40 1.66 20.80 -7.69
CA GLN A 40 1.60 21.60 -8.91
C GLN A 40 0.18 21.69 -9.48
N ASP A 41 -0.62 20.63 -9.32
CA ASP A 41 -2.03 20.56 -9.71
C ASP A 41 -2.97 21.34 -8.76
N GLY A 42 -2.44 22.01 -7.73
CA GLY A 42 -3.21 22.81 -6.78
C GLY A 42 -3.66 22.06 -5.53
N PHE A 43 -3.13 20.85 -5.29
CA PHE A 43 -3.37 20.04 -4.09
C PHE A 43 -2.07 19.90 -3.26
N PRO A 44 -1.61 20.95 -2.57
CA PRO A 44 -0.31 20.95 -1.89
C PRO A 44 -0.23 20.09 -0.62
N ASP A 45 -1.38 19.69 -0.07
CA ASP A 45 -1.48 18.86 1.14
C ASP A 45 -2.54 17.77 0.94
N PRO A 46 -2.31 16.77 0.05
CA PRO A 46 -3.22 15.65 -0.10
C PRO A 46 -3.10 14.70 1.10
N TYR A 47 -4.18 13.98 1.43
CA TYR A 47 -4.10 12.91 2.42
C TYR A 47 -3.41 11.68 1.81
N VAL A 48 -2.38 11.14 2.47
CA VAL A 48 -1.65 9.96 1.99
C VAL A 48 -2.22 8.68 2.60
N LEU A 49 -2.68 7.77 1.76
CA LEU A 49 -3.20 6.48 2.18
C LEU A 49 -2.24 5.37 1.80
N PHE A 50 -1.55 4.82 2.80
CA PHE A 50 -0.72 3.63 2.60
C PHE A 50 -1.63 2.41 2.55
N THR A 51 -1.55 1.60 1.49
CA THR A 51 -2.43 0.43 1.32
C THR A 51 -1.66 -0.88 1.17
N ALA A 52 -2.28 -1.94 1.68
CA ALA A 52 -1.82 -3.32 1.58
C ALA A 52 -3.02 -4.27 1.50
N HIS A 53 -2.81 -5.50 1.00
CA HIS A 53 -3.86 -6.51 1.00
C HIS A 53 -4.32 -6.80 2.43
N SER A 54 -5.63 -6.89 2.65
CA SER A 54 -6.16 -7.26 3.95
C SER A 54 -5.92 -8.75 4.23
N LEU A 55 -5.82 -9.18 5.48
CA LEU A 55 -5.80 -10.60 5.84
C LEU A 55 -6.95 -10.90 6.82
N PRO A 56 -7.41 -12.15 6.91
CA PRO A 56 -8.33 -12.55 7.98
C PRO A 56 -7.76 -12.19 9.34
N ARG A 57 -8.52 -11.46 10.16
CA ARG A 57 -8.04 -10.84 11.41
C ARG A 57 -7.51 -11.84 12.44
N LYS A 58 -7.83 -13.14 12.29
CA LYS A 58 -7.31 -14.22 13.15
C LYS A 58 -5.77 -14.28 13.21
N ILE A 59 -5.08 -13.79 12.17
CA ILE A 59 -3.60 -13.78 12.14
C ILE A 59 -2.99 -13.00 13.32
N LEU A 60 -3.73 -12.02 13.86
CA LEU A 60 -3.30 -11.26 15.04
C LEU A 60 -3.23 -12.12 16.30
N ALA A 61 -4.18 -13.05 16.47
CA ALA A 61 -4.18 -13.99 17.59
C ALA A 61 -3.09 -15.06 17.44
N GLU A 62 -2.67 -15.32 16.20
CA GLU A 62 -1.60 -16.26 15.85
C GLU A 62 -0.20 -15.64 15.99
N GLY A 63 -0.12 -14.33 16.23
CA GLY A 63 1.15 -13.60 16.37
C GLY A 63 1.86 -13.36 15.04
N ASP A 64 1.12 -13.34 13.93
CA ASP A 64 1.65 -13.08 12.60
C ASP A 64 2.27 -11.68 12.51
N PRO A 65 3.48 -11.53 11.93
CA PRO A 65 4.19 -10.25 11.91
C PRO A 65 3.64 -9.25 10.88
N TYR A 66 2.73 -9.65 9.98
CA TYR A 66 2.32 -8.86 8.82
C TYR A 66 1.94 -7.41 9.14
N GLU A 67 1.01 -7.18 10.08
CA GLU A 67 0.56 -5.81 10.41
C GLU A 67 1.70 -4.98 11.04
N LYS A 68 2.56 -5.60 11.86
CA LYS A 68 3.70 -4.93 12.44
C LYS A 68 4.70 -4.51 11.35
N GLU A 69 5.02 -5.41 10.43
CA GLU A 69 5.96 -5.14 9.33
C GLU A 69 5.43 -4.07 8.37
N LEU A 70 4.11 -4.04 8.12
CA LEU A 70 3.47 -2.97 7.36
C LEU A 70 3.63 -1.61 8.06
N LEU A 71 3.39 -1.55 9.37
CA LEU A 71 3.56 -0.32 10.15
C LEU A 71 5.02 0.14 10.17
N ASP A 72 5.97 -0.77 10.39
CA ASP A 72 7.40 -0.44 10.39
C ASP A 72 7.86 0.07 9.01
N THR A 73 7.42 -0.56 7.93
CA THR A 73 7.73 -0.13 6.56
C THR A 73 7.09 1.23 6.25
N MET A 74 5.83 1.45 6.66
CA MET A 74 5.16 2.74 6.52
C MET A 74 5.93 3.85 7.25
N GLU A 75 6.36 3.62 8.49
CA GLU A 75 7.16 4.59 9.24
C GLU A 75 8.53 4.84 8.59
N ALA A 76 9.18 3.79 8.06
CA ALA A 76 10.43 3.94 7.32
C ALA A 76 10.27 4.80 6.05
N ILE A 77 9.16 4.65 5.32
CA ILE A 77 8.84 5.49 4.17
C ILE A 77 8.56 6.93 4.62
N ARG A 78 7.73 7.12 5.67
CA ARG A 78 7.39 8.45 6.21
C ARG A 78 8.62 9.23 6.66
N ALA A 79 9.61 8.57 7.25
CA ALA A 79 10.86 9.19 7.69
C ALA A 79 11.69 9.81 6.55
N ARG A 80 11.42 9.45 5.29
CA ARG A 80 12.09 9.96 4.08
C ARG A 80 11.33 11.08 3.39
N LEU A 81 10.13 11.40 3.88
CA LEU A 81 9.24 12.40 3.31
C LEU A 81 9.14 13.62 4.23
N PRO A 82 8.76 14.80 3.71
CA PRO A 82 8.30 15.88 4.57
C PRO A 82 7.09 15.42 5.41
N PRO A 83 6.73 16.15 6.49
CA PRO A 83 5.54 15.83 7.27
C PRO A 83 4.30 15.74 6.38
N ILE A 84 3.65 14.58 6.40
CA ILE A 84 2.42 14.28 5.64
C ILE A 84 1.32 13.79 6.57
N ARG A 85 0.07 14.11 6.21
CA ARG A 85 -1.11 13.50 6.82
C ARG A 85 -1.28 12.11 6.21
N SER A 86 -1.23 11.07 7.02
CA SER A 86 -1.26 9.71 6.49
C SER A 86 -1.85 8.68 7.43
N ARG A 87 -2.39 7.60 6.87
CA ARG A 87 -2.77 6.38 7.62
C ARG A 87 -2.59 5.12 6.78
N LEU A 88 -2.51 3.98 7.47
CA LEU A 88 -2.64 2.65 6.87
C LEU A 88 -4.12 2.34 6.65
N ALA A 89 -4.45 1.76 5.49
CA ALA A 89 -5.72 1.10 5.24
C ALA A 89 -5.50 -0.18 4.43
N TYR A 90 -6.49 -1.05 4.46
CA TYR A 90 -6.41 -2.36 3.83
C TYR A 90 -7.35 -2.45 2.64
N GLN A 91 -6.93 -3.12 1.59
CA GLN A 91 -7.70 -3.33 0.37
C GLN A 91 -7.95 -4.82 0.11
N SER A 92 -8.88 -5.13 -0.79
CA SER A 92 -9.05 -6.47 -1.34
C SER A 92 -9.42 -7.54 -0.29
N ALA A 93 -10.15 -7.15 0.76
CA ALA A 93 -10.66 -8.09 1.75
C ALA A 93 -11.59 -9.13 1.08
N GLY A 94 -11.36 -10.41 1.36
CA GLY A 94 -12.13 -11.49 0.77
C GLY A 94 -13.60 -11.51 1.22
N ARG A 95 -14.47 -12.04 0.37
CA ARG A 95 -15.92 -12.15 0.62
C ARG A 95 -16.24 -13.34 1.53
N THR A 96 -15.77 -13.28 2.77
CA THR A 96 -15.99 -14.32 3.80
C THR A 96 -16.75 -13.75 5.00
N ALA A 97 -17.25 -14.64 5.86
CA ALA A 97 -17.89 -14.22 7.12
C ALA A 97 -16.88 -13.76 8.19
N ASP A 98 -15.64 -14.26 8.13
CA ASP A 98 -14.60 -13.88 9.07
C ASP A 98 -14.25 -12.40 8.93
N PRO A 99 -13.97 -11.69 10.04
CA PRO A 99 -13.50 -10.31 9.99
C PRO A 99 -12.10 -10.24 9.36
N TRP A 100 -11.85 -9.22 8.57
CA TRP A 100 -10.56 -8.93 7.95
C TRP A 100 -9.88 -7.74 8.64
N LEU A 101 -8.57 -7.57 8.42
CA LEU A 101 -7.84 -6.39 8.87
C LEU A 101 -8.41 -5.12 8.24
N GLY A 102 -8.46 -4.06 9.02
CA GLY A 102 -9.08 -2.81 8.65
C GLY A 102 -8.36 -1.60 9.23
N PRO A 103 -8.75 -0.38 8.82
CA PRO A 103 -9.97 -0.08 8.07
C PRO A 103 -9.88 -0.42 6.58
N PRO A 104 -11.01 -0.78 5.92
CA PRO A 104 -11.05 -0.89 4.46
C PRO A 104 -10.78 0.46 3.79
N PHE A 105 -9.95 0.47 2.75
CA PHE A 105 -9.54 1.70 2.08
C PHE A 105 -10.72 2.44 1.42
N GLU A 106 -11.77 1.73 1.02
CA GLU A 106 -13.01 2.28 0.49
C GLU A 106 -13.70 3.16 1.52
N GLN A 107 -13.85 2.65 2.74
CA GLN A 107 -14.46 3.38 3.86
C GLN A 107 -13.63 4.62 4.19
N VAL A 108 -12.31 4.46 4.18
CA VAL A 108 -11.37 5.55 4.43
C VAL A 108 -11.52 6.67 3.40
N ILE A 109 -11.65 6.34 2.11
CA ILE A 109 -11.86 7.32 1.04
C ILE A 109 -13.19 8.05 1.23
N GLU A 110 -14.27 7.33 1.58
CA GLU A 110 -15.58 7.94 1.81
C GLU A 110 -15.58 8.91 2.99
N ASP A 111 -14.93 8.53 4.10
CA ASP A 111 -14.87 9.35 5.30
C ASP A 111 -14.07 10.63 5.03
N LEU A 112 -12.90 10.52 4.39
CA LEU A 112 -12.09 11.68 4.00
C LEU A 112 -12.86 12.63 3.06
N GLY A 113 -13.59 12.08 2.09
CA GLY A 113 -14.44 12.89 1.20
C GLY A 113 -15.54 13.65 1.96
N LYS A 114 -16.19 13.00 2.94
CA LYS A 114 -17.20 13.64 3.80
C LYS A 114 -16.59 14.69 4.73
N GLU A 115 -15.36 14.49 5.17
CA GLU A 115 -14.57 15.45 5.96
C GLU A 115 -14.07 16.65 5.13
N GLY A 116 -14.26 16.60 3.81
CA GLY A 116 -13.96 17.71 2.91
C GLY A 116 -12.57 17.65 2.27
N GLU A 117 -11.86 16.53 2.42
CA GLU A 117 -10.58 16.29 1.75
C GLU A 117 -10.71 16.51 0.24
N LYS A 118 -9.69 17.13 -0.37
CA LYS A 118 -9.72 17.49 -1.79
C LYS A 118 -8.87 16.57 -2.64
N ALA A 119 -7.84 15.99 -2.06
CA ALA A 119 -6.99 15.03 -2.74
C ALA A 119 -6.53 13.91 -1.81
N ILE A 120 -6.46 12.71 -2.37
CA ILE A 120 -5.91 11.51 -1.72
C ILE A 120 -4.83 10.94 -2.64
N LEU A 121 -3.65 10.66 -2.07
CA LEU A 121 -2.59 9.88 -2.71
C LEU A 121 -2.54 8.48 -2.11
N ILE A 122 -2.81 7.46 -2.90
CA ILE A 122 -2.63 6.05 -2.51
C ILE A 122 -1.17 5.63 -2.76
N VAL A 123 -0.55 5.04 -1.74
CA VAL A 123 0.77 4.40 -1.83
C VAL A 123 0.57 2.90 -1.55
N PRO A 124 0.42 2.05 -2.59
CA PRO A 124 0.14 0.63 -2.42
C PRO A 124 1.41 -0.17 -2.07
N PHE A 125 1.97 0.11 -0.90
CA PHE A 125 3.27 -0.41 -0.47
C PHE A 125 3.25 -1.88 -0.03
N GLY A 126 2.07 -2.47 0.17
CA GLY A 126 1.93 -3.91 0.39
C GLY A 126 2.14 -4.77 -0.86
N PHE A 127 2.37 -4.14 -2.02
CA PHE A 127 2.58 -4.80 -3.30
C PHE A 127 3.79 -4.20 -4.02
N VAL A 128 4.45 -5.02 -4.85
CA VAL A 128 5.66 -4.60 -5.59
C VAL A 128 5.39 -4.30 -7.06
N SER A 129 4.31 -4.84 -7.63
CA SER A 129 4.03 -4.74 -9.06
C SER A 129 2.59 -4.36 -9.30
N ASP A 130 2.29 -3.84 -10.49
CA ASP A 130 0.91 -3.74 -10.93
C ASP A 130 0.32 -5.15 -11.12
N HIS A 131 -0.84 -5.38 -10.54
CA HIS A 131 -1.69 -6.55 -10.74
C HIS A 131 -3.16 -6.13 -10.62
N LEU A 132 -4.08 -7.10 -10.64
CA LEU A 132 -5.52 -6.84 -10.66
C LEU A 132 -5.95 -5.86 -9.56
N GLU A 133 -5.52 -6.07 -8.33
CA GLU A 133 -5.94 -5.26 -7.16
C GLU A 133 -5.32 -3.85 -7.14
N ILE A 134 -4.35 -3.58 -8.00
CA ILE A 134 -3.88 -2.21 -8.24
C ILE A 134 -4.65 -1.61 -9.41
N LEU A 135 -4.64 -2.29 -10.55
CA LEU A 135 -5.19 -1.78 -11.80
C LEU A 135 -6.72 -1.71 -11.83
N TYR A 136 -7.40 -2.44 -10.94
CA TYR A 136 -8.84 -2.46 -10.84
C TYR A 136 -9.32 -1.85 -9.53
N ASP A 137 -8.97 -2.42 -8.36
CA ASP A 137 -9.49 -1.92 -7.08
C ASP A 137 -9.09 -0.46 -6.84
N VAL A 138 -7.86 -0.06 -7.21
CA VAL A 138 -7.40 1.33 -7.07
C VAL A 138 -7.74 2.16 -8.31
N ASP A 139 -7.24 1.76 -9.48
CA ASP A 139 -7.33 2.59 -10.69
C ASP A 139 -8.73 2.67 -11.31
N VAL A 140 -9.66 1.80 -10.92
CA VAL A 140 -11.06 1.84 -11.34
C VAL A 140 -11.96 2.13 -10.14
N GLU A 141 -12.10 1.20 -9.21
CA GLU A 141 -13.15 1.29 -8.19
C GLU A 141 -12.93 2.44 -7.18
N ALA A 142 -11.71 2.59 -6.68
CA ALA A 142 -11.37 3.67 -5.75
C ALA A 142 -11.43 5.04 -6.43
N LYS A 143 -10.90 5.17 -7.66
CA LYS A 143 -10.99 6.41 -8.45
C LYS A 143 -12.43 6.82 -8.71
N GLU A 144 -13.28 5.91 -9.20
CA GLU A 144 -14.70 6.19 -9.42
C GLU A 144 -15.42 6.61 -8.12
N ARG A 145 -15.07 5.99 -6.98
CA ARG A 145 -15.62 6.37 -5.67
C ARG A 145 -15.20 7.77 -5.26
N ALA A 146 -13.92 8.11 -5.39
CA ALA A 146 -13.41 9.43 -5.08
C ALA A 146 -13.99 10.52 -5.98
N GLU A 147 -14.15 10.23 -7.28
CA GLU A 147 -14.79 11.14 -8.24
C GLU A 147 -16.23 11.48 -7.85
N ARG A 148 -17.02 10.49 -7.41
CA ARG A 148 -18.39 10.74 -6.91
C ARG A 148 -18.44 11.66 -5.69
N LEU A 149 -17.34 11.74 -4.94
CA LEU A 149 -17.18 12.61 -3.76
C LEU A 149 -16.54 13.96 -4.11
N GLY A 150 -16.14 14.17 -5.38
CA GLY A 150 -15.39 15.36 -5.79
C GLY A 150 -13.96 15.40 -5.24
N VAL A 151 -13.37 14.24 -4.94
CA VAL A 151 -12.02 14.09 -4.42
C VAL A 151 -11.09 13.66 -5.54
N ARG A 152 -9.97 14.37 -5.72
CA ARG A 152 -8.89 13.95 -6.62
C ARG A 152 -8.18 12.73 -6.02
N LEU A 153 -8.21 11.59 -6.67
CA LEU A 153 -7.48 10.41 -6.21
C LEU A 153 -6.42 10.02 -7.22
N GLU A 154 -5.19 9.94 -6.74
CA GLU A 154 -4.05 9.41 -7.49
C GLU A 154 -3.37 8.29 -6.71
N ARG A 155 -2.57 7.48 -7.41
CA ARG A 155 -1.68 6.51 -6.76
C ARG A 155 -0.24 6.72 -7.21
N THR A 156 0.70 6.26 -6.40
CA THR A 156 2.08 6.12 -6.87
C THR A 156 2.18 5.01 -7.92
N PRO A 157 3.12 5.10 -8.87
CA PRO A 157 3.51 3.95 -9.69
C PRO A 157 3.93 2.77 -8.79
N SER A 158 3.71 1.54 -9.24
CA SER A 158 4.25 0.34 -8.58
C SER A 158 5.78 0.28 -8.74
N LEU A 159 6.46 -0.56 -7.95
CA LEU A 159 7.92 -0.73 -8.11
C LEU A 159 8.25 -1.38 -9.46
N ASN A 160 7.47 -2.39 -9.85
CA ASN A 160 7.59 -3.14 -11.10
C ASN A 160 9.04 -3.61 -11.32
N ALA A 161 9.58 -3.47 -12.53
CA ALA A 161 10.93 -3.87 -12.89
C ALA A 161 11.91 -2.67 -12.89
N ASP A 162 11.69 -1.68 -12.03
CA ASP A 162 12.61 -0.56 -11.87
C ASP A 162 13.98 -1.09 -11.41
N PRO A 163 15.11 -0.77 -12.09
CA PRO A 163 16.43 -1.23 -11.68
C PRO A 163 16.88 -0.83 -10.27
N LYS A 164 16.20 0.15 -9.64
CA LYS A 164 16.41 0.53 -8.24
C LYS A 164 15.71 -0.40 -7.23
N PHE A 165 14.84 -1.29 -7.70
CA PHE A 165 14.18 -2.34 -6.94
C PHE A 165 14.78 -3.71 -7.30
#